data_AF-A0A935FHJ2-F1
#
_entry.id   AF-A0A935FHJ2-F1
#
_cell.length_a   1.000
_cell.length_b   1.000
_cell.length_c   1.000
_cell.angle_alpha   90.00
_cell.angle_beta   90.00
_cell.angle_gamma   90.00
#
_symmetry.space_group_name_H-M   'P 1'
#
loop_
_entity.id
_entity.type
_entity.pdbx_description
1 polymer ?
#
loop_
_entity_poly.entity_id
_entity_poly.type
_entity_poly.pdbx_seq_one_letter_code
_entity_poly.pdbx_strand_id
1 'polypeptide(L)'
;MKMNKLRASAIVAALIGIVGCKDLRPGQTGTQAGAASSGPKVKVEFYVMSKCPFGTQVEDGIKPVLDEIGDRVDFQLDFIVTETGPGAFNSLHGEPEVKGNIVQLCAIKSQPEARKYMAFIGCQNKNMRAIPEGWESCAGEAGLDVAKVKACADGPEGKTLLSASAKRAQARQASGSPTIFIANEPYQGGRAKNDFTRAICEKMAAPKAEACAKIPEPVLVNATVLTDKRCVACGASTQGIESTLRGRFFPKLAVATVDYASPEGKKLYNELKVKYLPVWLVGESATKSDQWSMIARWMTKRGAYWQLQIPATFDPTAEICDNKIDDTADGKIDCDDKTCENELACRPEKKQQVDVFVMSQCPYGVQALNATKEVLANFKGAVKFDVHYIAEEAPNSPTGFTALHGDPEVLENIRQLCAKKSYGRNNKYLEYIWCRNQDIRSDKWEGCAKDGIAAATIKRCAEGKEGKELLATDLKIAKALGIGASPTWLANNRFKFSGIAPDAIKASICQHNPGLANCDKQLTQQAAAPSGSCN
;
A
#
# COMPACT_ATOMS: atom_id res chain seq x y z
N MET A 1 80.29 10.35 42.95
CA MET A 1 79.77 10.34 41.56
C MET A 1 80.32 9.10 40.88
N LYS A 2 79.60 8.08 40.39
CA LYS A 2 78.18 7.71 40.30
C LYS A 2 78.05 6.23 40.76
N MET A 3 76.90 5.89 41.33
CA MET A 3 76.65 4.73 42.21
C MET A 3 76.38 3.38 41.53
N ASN A 4 76.99 2.34 42.14
CA ASN A 4 76.48 1.01 42.54
C ASN A 4 75.84 0.02 41.54
N LYS A 5 76.34 -1.23 41.40
CA LYS A 5 76.27 -2.41 42.34
C LYS A 5 74.80 -2.87 42.54
N LEU A 6 74.39 -4.14 42.54
CA LEU A 6 75.06 -5.43 42.67
C LEU A 6 74.09 -6.60 42.31
N ARG A 7 74.71 -7.77 42.14
CA ARG A 7 74.30 -9.18 42.02
C ARG A 7 73.19 -9.73 42.94
N ALA A 8 72.58 -10.87 42.54
CA ALA A 8 72.63 -12.24 43.14
C ALA A 8 71.37 -13.06 42.73
N SER A 9 71.43 -14.27 42.14
CA SER A 9 71.75 -15.62 42.72
C SER A 9 70.74 -16.03 43.83
N ALA A 10 70.18 -17.24 43.98
CA ALA A 10 70.44 -18.60 43.47
C ALA A 10 69.41 -19.65 44.06
N ILE A 11 69.40 -20.88 43.49
CA ILE A 11 69.35 -22.24 44.16
C ILE A 11 67.98 -22.84 44.62
N VAL A 12 67.50 -23.97 44.02
CA VAL A 12 67.58 -25.45 44.36
C VAL A 12 66.74 -25.82 45.63
N ALA A 13 65.87 -26.84 45.72
CA ALA A 13 66.10 -28.31 45.69
C ALA A 13 64.77 -29.12 45.78
N ALA A 14 64.90 -30.44 45.68
CA ALA A 14 63.89 -31.49 45.44
C ALA A 14 63.36 -32.25 46.70
N LEU A 15 62.38 -33.17 46.50
CA LEU A 15 62.31 -34.61 46.94
C LEU A 15 60.96 -35.13 47.56
N ILE A 16 60.54 -36.34 47.10
CA ILE A 16 59.90 -37.52 47.79
C ILE A 16 58.51 -37.31 48.46
N GLY A 17 57.48 -38.19 48.48
CA GLY A 17 57.19 -39.57 48.06
C GLY A 17 55.94 -40.15 48.82
N ILE A 18 55.42 -41.31 48.38
CA ILE A 18 54.75 -42.40 49.16
C ILE A 18 53.20 -42.36 49.50
N VAL A 19 52.49 -43.36 48.93
CA VAL A 19 51.46 -44.34 49.44
C VAL A 19 50.26 -43.90 50.32
N GLY A 20 49.05 -44.44 50.01
CA GLY A 20 48.08 -44.81 51.07
C GLY A 20 46.57 -44.84 50.75
N CYS A 21 46.03 -46.07 50.63
CA CYS A 21 44.71 -46.62 51.01
C CYS A 21 43.34 -45.95 50.76
N LYS A 22 42.41 -46.85 50.38
CA LYS A 22 40.94 -46.79 50.33
C LYS A 22 40.31 -46.34 51.66
N ASP A 23 39.19 -45.61 51.56
CA ASP A 23 37.99 -45.88 52.36
C ASP A 23 36.70 -45.33 51.71
N LEU A 24 35.62 -46.08 51.89
CA LEU A 24 34.27 -45.93 51.35
C LEU A 24 33.43 -44.96 52.21
N ARG A 25 32.56 -44.13 51.59
CA ARG A 25 31.14 -43.81 52.00
C ARG A 25 30.49 -42.72 51.10
N PRO A 26 29.15 -42.56 51.13
CA PRO A 26 28.28 -42.55 49.94
C PRO A 26 28.05 -41.16 49.33
N GLY A 27 28.09 -41.11 47.99
CA GLY A 27 27.88 -39.91 47.19
C GLY A 27 26.42 -39.73 46.77
N GLN A 28 25.95 -38.51 46.99
CA GLN A 28 24.59 -38.02 46.85
C GLN A 28 24.04 -38.11 45.43
N THR A 29 22.71 -38.20 45.37
CA THR A 29 21.86 -37.95 44.21
C THR A 29 22.30 -36.69 43.45
N GLY A 30 22.94 -36.89 42.29
CA GLY A 30 23.29 -35.83 41.37
C GLY A 30 22.03 -35.30 40.69
N THR A 31 21.48 -34.23 41.23
CA THR A 31 20.59 -33.32 40.50
C THR A 31 21.37 -32.78 39.31
N GLN A 32 21.03 -33.22 38.10
CA GLN A 32 21.51 -32.58 36.88
C GLN A 32 20.91 -31.18 36.81
N ALA A 33 21.70 -30.19 37.22
CA ALA A 33 21.47 -28.80 36.87
C ALA A 33 21.63 -28.68 35.35
N GLY A 34 20.53 -28.44 34.65
CA GLY A 34 20.52 -28.14 33.22
C GLY A 34 21.45 -26.97 32.93
N ALA A 35 22.40 -27.18 32.02
CA ALA A 35 23.28 -26.14 31.54
C ALA A 35 22.44 -25.02 30.90
N ALA A 36 22.50 -23.81 31.49
CA ALA A 36 21.95 -22.61 30.90
C ALA A 36 22.62 -22.37 29.54
N SER A 37 21.80 -22.22 28.48
CA SER A 37 22.29 -22.04 27.12
C SER A 37 22.91 -20.64 26.98
N SER A 38 24.24 -20.55 26.96
CA SER A 38 25.00 -19.29 27.09
C SER A 38 25.39 -18.61 25.75
N GLY A 39 24.65 -18.88 24.67
CA GLY A 39 24.91 -18.24 23.37
C GLY A 39 24.34 -16.81 23.29
N PRO A 40 24.91 -15.92 22.44
CA PRO A 40 24.33 -14.60 22.20
C PRO A 40 22.92 -14.74 21.60
N LYS A 41 21.97 -13.96 22.13
CA LYS A 41 20.58 -13.95 21.67
C LYS A 41 20.46 -13.27 20.31
N VAL A 42 19.55 -13.77 19.47
CA VAL A 42 19.21 -13.11 18.20
C VAL A 42 18.26 -11.96 18.49
N LYS A 43 18.67 -10.74 18.14
CA LYS A 43 17.82 -9.55 18.28
C LYS A 43 16.69 -9.55 17.26
N VAL A 44 15.46 -9.39 17.72
CA VAL A 44 14.25 -9.32 16.89
C VAL A 44 13.46 -8.08 17.31
N GLU A 45 13.29 -7.14 16.39
CA GLU A 45 12.63 -5.85 16.63
C GLU A 45 11.38 -5.76 15.76
N PHE A 46 10.23 -5.57 16.39
CA PHE A 46 8.95 -5.33 15.73
C PHE A 46 8.50 -3.91 15.99
N TYR A 47 8.14 -3.20 14.92
CA TYR A 47 7.49 -1.89 14.98
C TYR A 47 6.10 -2.02 14.37
N VAL A 48 5.08 -1.93 15.22
CA VAL A 48 3.70 -2.24 14.87
C VAL A 48 2.74 -1.12 15.28
N MET A 49 1.46 -1.36 15.07
CA MET A 49 0.35 -0.50 15.48
C MET A 49 -0.72 -1.44 16.02
N SER A 50 -1.20 -1.23 17.25
CA SER A 50 -2.05 -2.24 17.94
C SER A 50 -3.37 -2.52 17.23
N LYS A 51 -3.90 -1.59 16.41
CA LYS A 51 -5.14 -1.81 15.63
C LYS A 51 -4.89 -2.12 14.16
N CYS A 52 -3.63 -2.35 13.77
CA CYS A 52 -3.28 -2.72 12.41
C CYS A 52 -3.38 -4.25 12.21
N PRO A 53 -4.19 -4.73 11.25
CA PRO A 53 -4.37 -6.17 11.01
C PRO A 53 -3.09 -6.88 10.55
N PHE A 54 -2.11 -6.12 10.05
CA PHE A 54 -0.81 -6.67 9.69
C PHE A 54 0.17 -6.74 10.88
N GLY A 55 -0.02 -5.89 11.90
CA GLY A 55 0.73 -5.92 13.15
C GLY A 55 0.35 -7.15 13.98
N THR A 56 -0.96 -7.33 14.20
CA THR A 56 -1.48 -8.49 14.95
C THR A 56 -1.09 -9.82 14.32
N GLN A 57 -1.08 -9.87 12.98
CA GLN A 57 -0.59 -11.02 12.23
C GLN A 57 0.85 -11.42 12.59
N VAL A 58 1.78 -10.46 12.70
CA VAL A 58 3.17 -10.80 13.00
C VAL A 58 3.37 -11.13 14.48
N GLU A 59 2.62 -10.47 15.36
CA GLU A 59 2.57 -10.78 16.79
C GLU A 59 2.08 -12.22 17.04
N ASP A 60 1.01 -12.63 16.36
CA ASP A 60 0.48 -13.99 16.43
C ASP A 60 1.47 -15.00 15.81
N GLY A 61 2.19 -14.60 14.76
CA GLY A 61 3.22 -15.43 14.11
C GLY A 61 4.47 -15.64 14.96
N ILE A 62 4.96 -14.61 15.65
CA ILE A 62 6.17 -14.68 16.47
C ILE A 62 5.91 -15.33 17.84
N LYS A 63 4.69 -15.20 18.38
CA LYS A 63 4.33 -15.75 19.70
C LYS A 63 4.74 -17.23 19.88
N PRO A 64 4.36 -18.18 19.01
CA PRO A 64 4.77 -19.58 19.16
C PRO A 64 6.29 -19.79 19.02
N VAL A 65 7.00 -18.89 18.34
CA VAL A 65 8.47 -18.93 18.27
C VAL A 65 9.08 -18.53 19.61
N LEU A 66 8.53 -17.51 20.27
CA LEU A 66 8.96 -17.09 21.61
C LEU A 66 8.61 -18.14 22.68
N ASP A 67 7.51 -18.88 22.50
CA ASP A 67 7.17 -20.03 23.34
C ASP A 67 8.20 -21.17 23.23
N GLU A 68 8.82 -21.37 22.05
CA GLU A 68 9.76 -22.48 21.79
C GLU A 68 11.24 -22.13 22.00
N ILE A 69 11.66 -20.92 21.61
CA ILE A 69 13.08 -20.49 21.60
C ILE A 69 13.29 -19.09 22.17
N GLY A 70 12.36 -18.58 22.99
CA GLY A 70 12.42 -17.23 23.56
C GLY A 70 13.64 -16.96 24.44
N ASP A 71 14.26 -17.99 25.02
CA ASP A 71 15.52 -17.87 25.75
C ASP A 71 16.70 -17.49 24.84
N ARG A 72 16.60 -17.80 23.54
CA ARG A 72 17.59 -17.49 22.49
C ARG A 72 17.29 -16.22 21.70
N VAL A 73 16.21 -15.50 22.04
CA VAL A 73 15.74 -14.31 21.33
C VAL A 73 15.74 -13.11 22.26
N ASP A 74 16.29 -11.99 21.79
CA ASP A 74 16.12 -10.68 22.40
C ASP A 74 15.00 -9.96 21.64
N PHE A 75 13.77 -10.08 22.13
CA PHE A 75 12.56 -9.61 21.45
C PHE A 75 12.13 -8.24 21.97
N GLN A 76 12.00 -7.29 21.05
CA GLN A 76 11.60 -5.93 21.30
C GLN A 76 10.37 -5.59 20.45
N LEU A 77 9.29 -5.18 21.11
CA LEU A 77 8.06 -4.73 20.47
C LEU A 77 7.84 -3.24 20.74
N ASP A 78 7.71 -2.46 19.67
CA ASP A 78 7.54 -1.01 19.69
C ASP A 78 6.39 -0.57 18.77
N PHE A 79 5.91 0.65 18.99
CA PHE A 79 4.70 1.17 18.35
C PHE A 79 4.97 2.41 17.51
N ILE A 80 4.37 2.43 16.33
CA ILE A 80 4.42 3.52 15.37
C ILE A 80 3.30 4.51 15.71
N VAL A 81 3.69 5.70 16.17
CA VAL A 81 2.81 6.87 16.37
C VAL A 81 3.59 8.15 16.08
N THR A 82 2.87 9.22 15.75
CA THR A 82 3.45 10.56 15.62
C THR A 82 3.18 11.34 16.91
N GLU A 83 4.23 11.73 17.63
CA GLU A 83 4.11 12.64 18.77
C GLU A 83 3.97 14.08 18.25
N THR A 84 2.82 14.70 18.51
CA THR A 84 2.47 16.06 18.04
C THR A 84 2.72 17.15 19.08
N GLY A 85 3.02 16.72 20.31
CA GLY A 85 3.38 17.55 21.45
C GLY A 85 3.66 16.65 22.66
N PRO A 86 4.17 17.19 23.77
CA PRO A 86 4.50 16.38 24.95
C PRO A 86 3.29 15.55 25.44
N GLY A 87 3.36 14.23 25.27
CA GLY A 87 2.29 13.31 25.68
C GLY A 87 1.01 13.39 24.84
N ALA A 88 1.08 13.99 23.64
CA ALA A 88 0.03 14.03 22.63
C ALA A 88 0.47 13.24 21.39
N PHE A 89 -0.34 12.27 20.97
CA PHE A 89 0.02 11.33 19.91
C PHE A 89 -1.10 11.23 18.88
N ASN A 90 -0.70 11.14 17.62
CA ASN A 90 -1.54 10.75 16.50
C ASN A 90 -1.15 9.36 16.02
N SER A 91 -2.13 8.56 15.64
CA SER A 91 -1.95 7.22 15.08
C SER A 91 -2.83 7.05 13.85
N LEU A 92 -2.61 6.00 13.05
CA LEU A 92 -3.36 5.74 11.82
C LEU A 92 -4.82 5.36 12.12
N HIS A 93 -5.06 4.69 13.24
CA HIS A 93 -6.39 4.21 13.63
C HIS A 93 -7.02 5.04 14.77
N GLY A 94 -6.50 6.24 15.03
CA GLY A 94 -7.05 7.20 15.99
C GLY A 94 -6.78 6.88 17.46
N GLU A 95 -7.41 7.64 18.36
CA GLU A 95 -7.17 7.59 19.80
C GLU A 95 -7.26 6.19 20.44
N PRO A 96 -8.19 5.28 20.04
CA PRO A 96 -8.21 3.93 20.58
C PRO A 96 -6.90 3.16 20.38
N GLU A 97 -6.23 3.34 19.24
CA GLU A 97 -4.92 2.72 18.98
C GLU A 97 -3.82 3.30 19.86
N VAL A 98 -3.83 4.62 20.12
CA VAL A 98 -2.90 5.25 21.06
C VAL A 98 -3.04 4.62 22.44
N LYS A 99 -4.27 4.48 22.93
CA LYS A 99 -4.57 3.81 24.21
C LYS A 99 -4.15 2.34 24.20
N GLY A 100 -4.41 1.63 23.09
CA GLY A 100 -3.98 0.24 22.90
C GLY A 100 -2.47 0.08 23.00
N ASN A 101 -1.71 0.90 22.28
CA ASN A 101 -0.25 0.92 22.30
C ASN A 101 0.27 1.18 23.73
N ILE A 102 -0.34 2.13 24.46
CA ILE A 102 0.02 2.43 25.86
C ILE A 102 -0.19 1.22 26.76
N VAL A 103 -1.36 0.58 26.70
CA VAL A 103 -1.66 -0.57 27.56
C VAL A 103 -0.72 -1.74 27.26
N GLN A 104 -0.40 -2.00 25.99
CA GLN A 104 0.55 -3.04 25.59
C GLN A 104 1.97 -2.73 26.09
N LEU A 105 2.44 -1.48 26.00
CA LEU A 105 3.72 -1.06 26.59
C LEU A 105 3.75 -1.21 28.12
N CYS A 106 2.65 -0.89 28.79
CA CYS A 106 2.52 -1.07 30.24
C CYS A 106 2.50 -2.56 30.63
N ALA A 107 1.92 -3.44 29.81
CA ALA A 107 2.00 -4.88 29.97
C ALA A 107 3.44 -5.41 29.81
N ILE A 108 4.16 -4.96 28.77
CA ILE A 108 5.57 -5.28 28.55
C ILE A 108 6.42 -4.84 29.75
N LYS A 109 6.19 -3.64 30.28
CA LYS A 109 6.90 -3.13 31.44
C LYS A 109 6.62 -3.92 32.71
N SER A 110 5.35 -4.23 32.98
CA SER A 110 4.94 -4.92 34.21
C SER A 110 5.40 -6.37 34.23
N GLN A 111 5.58 -6.98 33.06
CA GLN A 111 6.01 -8.35 32.89
C GLN A 111 6.95 -8.45 31.68
N PRO A 112 8.27 -8.28 31.83
CA PRO A 112 9.22 -8.23 30.70
C PRO A 112 9.49 -9.60 30.06
N GLU A 113 8.99 -10.70 30.62
CA GLU A 113 9.06 -12.01 29.99
C GLU A 113 8.17 -12.05 28.73
N ALA A 114 8.80 -12.10 27.55
CA ALA A 114 8.11 -12.06 26.25
C ALA A 114 6.94 -13.02 26.13
N ARG A 115 7.11 -14.24 26.64
CA ARG A 115 6.07 -15.26 26.64
C ARG A 115 4.77 -14.82 27.32
N LYS A 116 4.88 -14.07 28.42
CA LYS A 116 3.75 -13.64 29.24
C LYS A 116 3.03 -12.45 28.63
N TYR A 117 3.75 -11.38 28.26
CA TYR A 117 3.09 -10.23 27.64
C TYR A 117 2.56 -10.55 26.24
N MET A 118 3.18 -11.46 25.49
CA MET A 118 2.63 -11.89 24.19
C MET A 118 1.37 -12.76 24.33
N ALA A 119 1.15 -13.42 25.47
CA ALA A 119 -0.13 -14.07 25.76
C ALA A 119 -1.24 -13.03 25.95
N PHE A 120 -0.94 -11.91 26.62
CA PHE A 120 -1.84 -10.77 26.75
C PHE A 120 -2.16 -10.14 25.38
N ILE A 121 -1.14 -9.84 24.58
CA ILE A 121 -1.31 -9.24 23.24
C ILE A 121 -2.08 -10.18 22.31
N GLY A 122 -1.73 -11.47 22.29
CA GLY A 122 -2.45 -12.48 21.48
C GLY A 122 -3.92 -12.64 21.88
N CYS A 123 -4.28 -12.39 23.15
CA CYS A 123 -5.68 -12.31 23.57
C CYS A 123 -6.39 -11.10 22.96
N GLN A 124 -5.77 -9.91 22.99
CA GLN A 124 -6.33 -8.70 22.38
C GLN A 124 -6.48 -8.85 20.85
N ASN A 125 -5.53 -9.51 20.20
CA ASN A 125 -5.51 -9.71 18.74
C ASN A 125 -6.75 -10.45 18.22
N LYS A 126 -7.38 -11.30 19.05
CA LYS A 126 -8.66 -11.98 18.73
C LYS A 126 -9.77 -10.98 18.37
N ASN A 127 -9.76 -9.78 18.95
CA ASN A 127 -10.68 -8.70 18.62
C ASN A 127 -9.95 -7.35 18.53
N MET A 128 -8.98 -7.27 17.61
CA MET A 128 -8.17 -6.07 17.35
C MET A 128 -8.98 -4.78 17.19
N ARG A 129 -10.19 -4.84 16.59
CA ARG A 129 -11.03 -3.64 16.39
C ARG A 129 -11.52 -3.03 17.70
N ALA A 130 -11.66 -3.85 18.74
CA ALA A 130 -12.06 -3.45 20.09
C ALA A 130 -10.86 -3.17 21.01
N ILE A 131 -9.67 -2.90 20.47
CA ILE A 131 -8.56 -2.39 21.29
C ILE A 131 -8.79 -0.89 21.53
N PRO A 132 -8.71 -0.36 22.76
CA PRO A 132 -8.14 -0.97 23.96
C PRO A 132 -9.16 -1.70 24.84
N GLU A 133 -10.43 -1.78 24.46
CA GLU A 133 -11.47 -2.41 25.28
C GLU A 133 -11.15 -3.88 25.63
N GLY A 134 -11.58 -4.32 26.81
CA GLY A 134 -11.42 -5.71 27.27
C GLY A 134 -9.99 -6.11 27.68
N TRP A 135 -9.05 -5.17 27.74
CA TRP A 135 -7.66 -5.47 28.09
C TRP A 135 -7.51 -6.05 29.51
N GLU A 136 -8.34 -5.67 30.48
CA GLU A 136 -8.27 -6.22 31.85
C GLU A 136 -8.53 -7.74 31.87
N SER A 137 -9.47 -8.21 31.05
CA SER A 137 -9.76 -9.65 30.89
C SER A 137 -8.56 -10.39 30.33
N CYS A 138 -7.99 -9.86 29.25
CA CYS A 138 -6.79 -10.44 28.64
C CYS A 138 -5.58 -10.44 29.59
N ALA A 139 -5.44 -9.40 30.42
CA ALA A 139 -4.37 -9.33 31.41
C ALA A 139 -4.57 -10.39 32.50
N GLY A 140 -5.81 -10.59 32.96
CA GLY A 140 -6.17 -11.68 33.87
C GLY A 140 -5.88 -13.07 33.30
N GLU A 141 -6.31 -13.34 32.06
CA GLU A 141 -6.06 -14.61 31.36
C GLU A 141 -4.56 -14.91 31.19
N ALA A 142 -3.75 -13.89 30.92
CA ALA A 142 -2.31 -14.01 30.76
C ALA A 142 -1.54 -14.04 32.10
N GLY A 143 -2.23 -13.85 33.23
CA GLY A 143 -1.64 -13.81 34.57
C GLY A 143 -0.79 -12.55 34.82
N LEU A 144 -1.14 -11.43 34.19
CA LEU A 144 -0.54 -10.12 34.43
C LEU A 144 -1.19 -9.44 35.63
N ASP A 145 -0.42 -8.60 36.31
CA ASP A 145 -0.92 -7.75 37.39
C ASP A 145 -1.75 -6.59 36.80
N VAL A 146 -3.06 -6.81 36.73
CA VAL A 146 -4.03 -5.85 36.17
C VAL A 146 -3.90 -4.48 36.82
N ALA A 147 -3.68 -4.43 38.14
CA ALA A 147 -3.55 -3.18 38.88
C ALA A 147 -2.30 -2.40 38.46
N LYS A 148 -1.15 -3.08 38.28
CA LYS A 148 0.07 -2.44 37.79
C LYS A 148 -0.06 -1.93 36.36
N VAL A 149 -0.66 -2.72 35.47
CA VAL A 149 -0.88 -2.29 34.08
C VAL A 149 -1.81 -1.08 34.05
N LYS A 150 -2.89 -1.09 34.83
CA LYS A 150 -3.83 0.04 34.95
C LYS A 150 -3.13 1.30 35.46
N ALA A 151 -2.37 1.18 36.54
CA ALA A 151 -1.66 2.31 37.13
C ALA A 151 -0.67 2.96 36.14
N CYS A 152 0.03 2.15 35.34
CA CYS A 152 0.91 2.64 34.28
C CYS A 152 0.13 3.32 33.13
N ALA A 153 -0.97 2.71 32.68
CA ALA A 153 -1.74 3.18 31.53
C ALA A 153 -2.53 4.47 31.81
N ASP A 154 -3.11 4.58 33.00
CA ASP A 154 -3.85 5.76 33.45
C ASP A 154 -2.90 6.90 33.91
N GLY A 155 -1.65 6.57 34.22
CA GLY A 155 -0.62 7.50 34.68
C GLY A 155 0.19 8.16 33.55
N PRO A 156 1.09 9.11 33.90
CA PRO A 156 2.00 9.74 32.94
C PRO A 156 3.06 8.76 32.38
N GLU A 157 3.25 7.63 33.05
CA GLU A 157 4.23 6.61 32.69
C GLU A 157 3.93 5.97 31.33
N GLY A 158 2.69 5.59 31.07
CA GLY A 158 2.28 5.00 29.79
C GLY A 158 2.59 5.91 28.60
N LYS A 159 2.34 7.22 28.74
CA LYS A 159 2.71 8.21 27.72
C LYS A 159 4.22 8.33 27.54
N THR A 160 4.98 8.28 28.63
CA THR A 160 6.46 8.31 28.57
C THR A 160 7.01 7.07 27.83
N LEU A 161 6.43 5.90 28.08
CA LEU A 161 6.78 4.67 27.36
C LEU A 161 6.45 4.80 25.87
N LEU A 162 5.30 5.36 25.53
CA LEU A 162 4.90 5.55 24.13
C LEU A 162 5.81 6.55 23.41
N SER A 163 6.19 7.68 24.02
CA SER A 163 7.19 8.60 23.45
C SER A 163 8.53 7.92 23.20
N ALA A 164 8.99 7.07 24.12
CA ALA A 164 10.23 6.31 23.95
C ALA A 164 10.12 5.27 22.82
N SER A 165 8.97 4.61 22.72
CA SER A 165 8.67 3.64 21.66
C SER A 165 8.61 4.30 20.28
N ALA A 166 7.92 5.43 20.17
CA ALA A 166 7.85 6.23 18.95
C ALA A 166 9.25 6.69 18.48
N LYS A 167 10.13 7.11 19.40
CA LYS A 167 11.52 7.47 19.08
C LYS A 167 12.31 6.29 18.51
N ARG A 168 12.11 5.08 19.04
CA ARG A 168 12.76 3.87 18.48
C ARG A 168 12.23 3.51 17.10
N ALA A 169 10.91 3.64 16.88
CA ALA A 169 10.31 3.46 15.56
C ALA A 169 10.85 4.48 14.55
N GLN A 170 10.92 5.75 14.92
CA GLN A 170 11.49 6.82 14.09
C GLN A 170 12.97 6.59 13.76
N ALA A 171 13.77 6.14 14.74
CA ALA A 171 15.19 5.85 14.52
C ALA A 171 15.42 4.72 13.50
N ARG A 172 14.47 3.78 13.38
CA ARG A 172 14.46 2.74 12.34
C ARG A 172 13.74 3.16 11.06
N GLN A 173 13.25 4.38 10.98
CA GLN A 173 12.42 4.87 9.88
C GLN A 173 11.18 3.98 9.64
N ALA A 174 10.63 3.38 10.71
CA ALA A 174 9.46 2.54 10.65
C ALA A 174 8.20 3.40 10.45
N SER A 175 7.78 3.54 9.18
CA SER A 175 6.59 4.30 8.79
C SER A 175 5.35 3.43 8.54
N GLY A 176 5.51 2.11 8.49
CA GLY A 176 4.44 1.16 8.23
C GLY A 176 4.45 -0.02 9.19
N SER A 177 3.25 -0.47 9.60
CA SER A 177 3.10 -1.65 10.45
C SER A 177 2.82 -2.90 9.59
N PRO A 178 3.58 -4.00 9.76
CA PRO A 178 4.77 -4.12 10.59
C PRO A 178 6.03 -3.66 9.83
N THR A 179 6.97 -3.05 10.54
CA THR A 179 8.38 -2.95 10.13
C THR A 179 9.18 -3.86 11.07
N ILE A 180 10.01 -4.75 10.49
CA ILE A 180 10.67 -5.82 11.26
C ILE A 180 12.15 -5.84 10.98
N PHE A 181 12.95 -6.07 12.01
CA PHE A 181 14.37 -6.35 11.90
C PHE A 181 14.73 -7.64 12.64
N ILE A 182 15.58 -8.46 12.03
CA ILE A 182 16.17 -9.67 12.64
C ILE A 182 17.69 -9.54 12.53
N ALA A 183 18.39 -9.64 13.66
CA ALA A 183 19.83 -9.39 13.75
C ALA A 183 20.26 -8.04 13.15
N ASN A 184 19.46 -6.98 13.39
CA ASN A 184 19.61 -5.62 12.85
C ASN A 184 19.44 -5.48 11.32
N GLU A 185 19.06 -6.54 10.61
CA GLU A 185 18.78 -6.49 9.17
C GLU A 185 17.27 -6.36 8.92
N PRO A 186 16.82 -5.54 7.95
CA PRO A 186 15.40 -5.48 7.57
C PRO A 186 14.87 -6.84 7.14
N TYR A 187 13.73 -7.24 7.70
CA TYR A 187 13.08 -8.51 7.38
C TYR A 187 11.88 -8.29 6.46
N GLN A 188 11.90 -8.96 5.30
CA GLN A 188 10.84 -8.90 4.28
C GLN A 188 10.24 -10.28 3.99
N GLY A 189 10.52 -11.27 4.86
CA GLY A 189 10.08 -12.64 4.70
C GLY A 189 8.60 -12.87 5.07
N GLY A 190 8.20 -14.14 5.08
CA GLY A 190 6.88 -14.58 5.50
C GLY A 190 6.59 -14.27 6.98
N ARG A 191 5.32 -14.31 7.37
CA ARG A 191 4.85 -13.84 8.69
C ARG A 191 4.30 -14.95 9.58
N ALA A 192 4.50 -16.21 9.19
CA ALA A 192 4.10 -17.35 10.00
C ALA A 192 5.23 -17.77 10.94
N LYS A 193 4.88 -18.63 11.90
CA LYS A 193 5.81 -19.26 12.84
C LYS A 193 7.08 -19.76 12.15
N ASN A 194 6.95 -20.64 11.15
CA ASN A 194 8.10 -21.28 10.51
C ASN A 194 9.03 -20.30 9.79
N ASP A 195 8.49 -19.20 9.24
CA ASP A 195 9.29 -18.17 8.59
C ASP A 195 10.16 -17.43 9.61
N PHE A 196 9.56 -17.02 10.73
CA PHE A 196 10.30 -16.40 11.82
C PHE A 196 11.31 -17.35 12.46
N THR A 197 10.91 -18.60 12.74
CA THR A 197 11.83 -19.62 13.27
C THR A 197 13.02 -19.78 12.34
N ARG A 198 12.80 -19.88 11.02
CA ARG A 198 13.89 -20.02 10.05
C ARG A 198 14.82 -18.82 10.04
N ALA A 199 14.27 -17.61 9.92
CA ALA A 199 15.06 -16.39 9.86
C ALA A 199 15.89 -16.17 11.14
N ILE A 200 15.31 -16.47 12.30
CA ILE A 200 16.02 -16.41 13.60
C ILE A 200 17.10 -17.49 13.66
N CYS A 201 16.78 -18.73 13.28
CA CYS A 201 17.72 -19.85 13.29
C CYS A 201 18.90 -19.64 12.31
N GLU A 202 18.69 -18.97 11.17
CA GLU A 202 19.76 -18.61 10.24
C GLU A 202 20.78 -17.66 10.88
N LYS A 203 20.31 -16.72 11.73
CA LYS A 203 21.15 -15.75 12.43
C LYS A 203 21.66 -16.25 13.80
N MET A 204 21.26 -17.44 14.23
CA MET A 204 21.61 -18.00 15.54
C MET A 204 23.02 -18.64 15.51
N ALA A 205 23.84 -18.29 16.51
CA ALA A 205 25.14 -18.93 16.73
C ALA A 205 24.99 -20.40 17.17
N ALA A 206 25.99 -21.22 16.84
CA ALA A 206 26.02 -22.63 17.23
C ALA A 206 26.28 -22.79 18.76
N PRO A 207 25.70 -23.82 19.42
CA PRO A 207 24.70 -24.74 18.88
C PRO A 207 23.33 -24.05 18.72
N LYS A 208 22.63 -24.36 17.63
CA LYS A 208 21.28 -23.84 17.35
C LYS A 208 20.25 -24.55 18.23
N ALA A 209 19.13 -23.89 18.51
CA ALA A 209 18.01 -24.49 19.23
C ALA A 209 17.44 -25.71 18.49
N GLU A 210 16.89 -26.68 19.22
CA GLU A 210 16.33 -27.91 18.65
C GLU A 210 15.21 -27.62 17.63
N ALA A 211 14.40 -26.58 17.88
CA ALA A 211 13.37 -26.11 16.97
C ALA A 211 13.90 -25.78 15.57
N CYS A 212 15.17 -25.37 15.45
CA CYS A 212 15.81 -25.06 14.17
C CYS A 212 15.97 -26.30 13.27
N ALA A 213 16.07 -27.50 13.85
CA ALA A 213 16.17 -28.75 13.10
C ALA A 213 14.79 -29.32 12.70
N LYS A 214 13.70 -28.83 13.30
CA LYS A 214 12.33 -29.34 13.09
C LYS A 214 11.54 -28.53 12.06
N ILE A 215 12.13 -27.49 11.47
CA ILE A 215 11.43 -26.61 10.52
C ILE A 215 11.22 -27.35 9.20
N PRO A 216 9.98 -27.51 8.70
CA PRO A 216 9.72 -28.11 7.39
C PRO A 216 10.41 -27.33 6.26
N GLU A 217 10.88 -28.00 5.22
CA GLU A 217 11.39 -27.31 4.03
C GLU A 217 10.28 -26.51 3.32
N PRO A 218 10.55 -25.27 2.85
CA PRO A 218 9.54 -24.51 2.11
C PRO A 218 9.07 -25.25 0.85
N VAL A 219 7.77 -25.19 0.56
CA VAL A 219 7.18 -25.81 -0.62
C VAL A 219 7.68 -25.10 -1.89
N LEU A 220 8.14 -25.87 -2.87
CA LEU A 220 8.44 -25.35 -4.21
C LEU A 220 7.14 -25.02 -4.94
N VAL A 221 7.00 -23.76 -5.32
CA VAL A 221 5.86 -23.25 -6.08
C VAL A 221 6.33 -22.83 -7.45
N ASN A 222 5.80 -23.49 -8.49
CA ASN A 222 6.01 -23.07 -9.85
C ASN A 222 4.98 -22.00 -10.21
N ALA A 223 5.46 -20.88 -10.73
CA ALA A 223 4.65 -19.79 -11.23
C ALA A 223 4.89 -19.57 -12.72
N THR A 224 3.83 -19.21 -13.43
CA THR A 224 3.86 -18.88 -14.84
C THR A 224 3.28 -17.49 -15.04
N VAL A 225 4.05 -16.62 -15.70
CA VAL A 225 3.58 -15.30 -16.14
C VAL A 225 3.27 -15.39 -17.62
N LEU A 226 1.98 -15.45 -17.96
CA LEU A 226 1.55 -15.30 -19.35
C LEU A 226 1.51 -13.80 -19.68
N THR A 227 2.34 -13.37 -20.62
CA THR A 227 2.46 -11.96 -21.05
C THR A 227 2.59 -11.91 -22.57
N ASP A 228 2.59 -10.71 -23.13
CA ASP A 228 2.90 -10.48 -24.54
C ASP A 228 4.10 -9.54 -24.66
N LYS A 229 5.12 -9.91 -25.44
CA LYS A 229 6.30 -9.05 -25.66
C LYS A 229 5.95 -7.72 -26.33
N ARG A 230 4.85 -7.65 -27.07
CA ARG A 230 4.35 -6.40 -27.69
C ARG A 230 3.83 -5.42 -26.63
N CYS A 231 3.47 -5.90 -25.44
CA CYS A 231 2.99 -5.07 -24.36
C CYS A 231 4.13 -4.46 -23.54
N VAL A 232 4.60 -3.28 -23.95
CA VAL A 232 5.65 -2.54 -23.22
C VAL A 232 5.24 -2.21 -21.78
N ALA A 233 3.98 -1.79 -21.57
CA ALA A 233 3.45 -1.45 -20.25
C ALA A 233 3.31 -2.66 -19.30
N CYS A 234 3.22 -3.88 -19.83
CA CYS A 234 3.05 -5.09 -19.03
C CYS A 234 4.26 -5.34 -18.13
N GLY A 235 5.47 -4.99 -18.58
CA GLY A 235 6.68 -5.07 -17.75
C GLY A 235 6.58 -4.21 -16.48
N ALA A 236 6.19 -2.93 -16.64
CA ALA A 236 5.99 -2.04 -15.51
C ALA A 236 4.86 -2.53 -14.58
N SER A 237 3.77 -3.07 -15.13
CA SER A 237 2.63 -3.58 -14.35
C SER A 237 2.97 -4.80 -13.48
N THR A 238 4.04 -5.53 -13.80
CA THR A 238 4.48 -6.74 -13.07
C THR A 238 5.64 -6.49 -12.13
N GLN A 239 6.18 -5.26 -12.13
CA GLN A 239 7.33 -4.89 -11.31
C GLN A 239 7.02 -5.09 -9.81
N GLY A 240 7.88 -5.83 -9.11
CA GLY A 240 7.74 -6.09 -7.67
C GLY A 240 6.74 -7.18 -7.28
N ILE A 241 5.97 -7.73 -8.22
CA ILE A 241 5.07 -8.86 -7.93
C ILE A 241 5.88 -10.10 -7.57
N GLU A 242 6.90 -10.44 -8.36
CA GLU A 242 7.76 -11.58 -8.07
C GLU A 242 8.41 -11.47 -6.69
N SER A 243 9.01 -10.32 -6.37
CA SER A 243 9.69 -10.12 -5.08
C SER A 243 8.70 -10.22 -3.92
N THR A 244 7.49 -9.70 -4.08
CA THR A 244 6.42 -9.82 -3.08
C THR A 244 5.99 -11.27 -2.90
N LEU A 245 5.76 -12.00 -3.99
CA LEU A 245 5.38 -13.41 -3.94
C LEU A 245 6.48 -14.25 -3.28
N ARG A 246 7.73 -14.07 -3.69
CA ARG A 246 8.90 -14.78 -3.16
C ARG A 246 9.15 -14.46 -1.69
N GLY A 247 9.13 -13.18 -1.32
CA GLY A 247 9.42 -12.73 0.03
C GLY A 247 8.32 -13.13 1.02
N ARG A 248 7.05 -12.92 0.66
CA ARG A 248 5.94 -12.98 1.62
C ARG A 248 5.17 -14.30 1.62
N PHE A 249 5.09 -15.00 0.48
CA PHE A 249 4.14 -16.10 0.32
C PHE A 249 4.78 -17.42 -0.08
N PHE A 250 5.81 -17.38 -0.93
CA PHE A 250 6.42 -18.55 -1.55
C PHE A 250 7.96 -18.41 -1.57
N PRO A 251 8.66 -18.68 -0.45
CA PRO A 251 10.12 -18.53 -0.38
C PRO A 251 10.88 -19.29 -1.49
N LYS A 252 10.37 -20.47 -1.88
CA LYS A 252 10.82 -21.24 -3.05
C LYS A 252 9.87 -21.07 -4.23
N LEU A 253 9.85 -19.88 -4.82
CA LEU A 253 9.12 -19.58 -6.06
C LEU A 253 10.01 -19.78 -7.29
N ALA A 254 9.58 -20.59 -8.25
CA ALA A 254 10.21 -20.72 -9.56
C ALA A 254 9.30 -20.07 -10.62
N VAL A 255 9.72 -18.95 -11.19
CA VAL A 255 8.90 -18.19 -12.15
C VAL A 255 9.39 -18.48 -13.57
N ALA A 256 8.44 -18.79 -14.46
CA ALA A 256 8.67 -18.87 -15.90
C ALA A 256 7.77 -17.87 -16.63
N THR A 257 8.31 -17.17 -17.62
CA THR A 257 7.54 -16.29 -18.49
C THR A 257 7.16 -17.01 -19.78
N VAL A 258 5.89 -16.93 -20.15
CA VAL A 258 5.36 -17.48 -21.40
C VAL A 258 4.83 -16.32 -22.23
N ASP A 259 5.34 -16.20 -23.45
CA ASP A 259 4.95 -15.18 -24.41
C ASP A 259 3.69 -15.62 -25.17
N TYR A 260 2.69 -14.75 -25.27
CA TYR A 260 1.41 -15.03 -25.91
C TYR A 260 1.59 -15.50 -27.36
N ALA A 261 2.56 -14.94 -28.09
CA ALA A 261 2.83 -15.32 -29.47
C ALA A 261 3.31 -16.78 -29.64
N SER A 262 3.82 -17.41 -28.58
CA SER A 262 4.28 -18.82 -28.63
C SER A 262 3.11 -19.82 -28.73
N PRO A 263 3.32 -21.02 -29.30
CA PRO A 263 2.31 -22.08 -29.29
C PRO A 263 1.81 -22.41 -27.88
N GLU A 264 2.71 -22.43 -26.90
CA GLU A 264 2.40 -22.67 -25.49
C GLU A 264 1.56 -21.52 -24.91
N GLY A 265 1.89 -20.28 -25.24
CA GLY A 265 1.18 -19.08 -24.80
C GLY A 265 -0.25 -19.00 -25.32
N LYS A 266 -0.46 -19.24 -26.63
CA LYS A 266 -1.81 -19.28 -27.22
C LYS A 266 -2.66 -20.38 -26.61
N LYS A 267 -2.09 -21.57 -26.39
CA LYS A 267 -2.78 -22.68 -25.72
C LYS A 267 -3.19 -22.28 -24.30
N LEU A 268 -2.26 -21.74 -23.52
CA LEU A 268 -2.51 -21.33 -22.14
C LEU A 268 -3.55 -20.19 -22.06
N TYR A 269 -3.50 -19.20 -22.94
CA TYR A 269 -4.48 -18.12 -23.03
C TYR A 269 -5.91 -18.67 -23.23
N ASN A 270 -6.08 -19.59 -24.18
CA ASN A 270 -7.36 -20.22 -24.50
C ASN A 270 -7.88 -21.09 -23.35
N GLU A 271 -7.01 -21.82 -22.66
CA GLU A 271 -7.38 -22.64 -21.50
C GLU A 271 -7.85 -21.79 -20.31
N LEU A 272 -7.19 -20.67 -20.04
CA LEU A 272 -7.51 -19.80 -18.91
C LEU A 272 -8.80 -18.98 -19.13
N LYS A 273 -9.20 -18.78 -20.39
CA LYS A 273 -10.34 -17.92 -20.78
C LYS A 273 -10.23 -16.53 -20.16
N VAL A 274 -9.04 -15.96 -20.27
CA VAL A 274 -8.71 -14.60 -19.83
C VAL A 274 -8.79 -13.67 -21.04
N LYS A 275 -9.16 -12.41 -20.79
CA LYS A 275 -9.19 -11.39 -21.85
C LYS A 275 -7.88 -10.61 -21.92
N TYR A 276 -7.40 -10.16 -20.76
CA TYR A 276 -6.27 -9.25 -20.66
C TYR A 276 -5.02 -9.90 -20.08
N LEU A 277 -3.86 -9.41 -20.51
CA LEU A 277 -2.51 -9.75 -20.05
C LEU A 277 -1.86 -8.55 -19.33
N PRO A 278 -0.88 -8.79 -18.43
CA PRO A 278 -0.30 -10.07 -18.07
C PRO A 278 -1.13 -10.83 -17.03
N VAL A 279 -0.95 -12.15 -16.97
CA VAL A 279 -1.63 -13.04 -16.01
C VAL A 279 -0.58 -13.81 -15.21
N TRP A 280 -0.68 -13.71 -13.89
CA TRP A 280 0.16 -14.45 -12.94
C TRP A 280 -0.56 -15.71 -12.47
N LEU A 281 0.09 -16.85 -12.67
CA LEU A 281 -0.43 -18.18 -12.34
C LEU A 281 0.53 -18.86 -11.38
N VAL A 282 0.01 -19.56 -10.38
CA VAL A 282 0.78 -20.49 -9.56
C VAL A 282 0.15 -21.88 -9.64
N GLY A 283 0.97 -22.92 -9.59
CA GLY A 283 0.50 -24.31 -9.57
C GLY A 283 -0.19 -24.69 -8.26
N GLU A 284 -0.86 -25.84 -8.25
CA GLU A 284 -1.61 -26.34 -7.08
C GLU A 284 -0.73 -26.51 -5.81
N SER A 285 0.60 -26.67 -5.95
CA SER A 285 1.51 -26.74 -4.81
C SER A 285 1.50 -25.48 -3.95
N ALA A 286 1.09 -24.32 -4.48
CA ALA A 286 0.91 -23.08 -3.73
C ALA A 286 -0.07 -23.25 -2.56
N THR A 287 -1.08 -24.11 -2.70
CA THR A 287 -2.09 -24.38 -1.66
C THR A 287 -1.52 -25.05 -0.41
N LYS A 288 -0.33 -25.64 -0.53
CA LYS A 288 0.40 -26.32 0.56
C LYS A 288 1.37 -25.37 1.29
N SER A 289 1.50 -24.12 0.84
CA SER A 289 2.31 -23.13 1.55
C SER A 289 1.66 -22.73 2.87
N ASP A 290 2.46 -22.55 3.92
CA ASP A 290 2.02 -22.02 5.22
C ASP A 290 1.29 -20.67 5.09
N GLN A 291 1.58 -19.92 4.02
CA GLN A 291 1.03 -18.60 3.75
C GLN A 291 -0.20 -18.61 2.82
N TRP A 292 -0.69 -19.79 2.42
CA TRP A 292 -1.77 -19.89 1.44
C TRP A 292 -3.05 -19.17 1.89
N SER A 293 -3.46 -19.34 3.15
CA SER A 293 -4.67 -18.71 3.71
C SER A 293 -4.67 -17.18 3.56
N MET A 294 -3.49 -16.56 3.58
CA MET A 294 -3.36 -15.12 3.42
C MET A 294 -3.59 -14.68 1.98
N ILE A 295 -2.96 -15.38 1.03
CA ILE A 295 -3.00 -15.00 -0.38
C ILE A 295 -4.26 -15.47 -1.10
N ALA A 296 -4.88 -16.57 -0.64
CA ALA A 296 -6.00 -17.24 -1.30
C ALA A 296 -7.16 -16.30 -1.68
N ARG A 297 -7.41 -15.25 -0.88
CA ARG A 297 -8.46 -14.26 -1.17
C ARG A 297 -8.24 -13.47 -2.47
N TRP A 298 -6.99 -13.39 -2.93
CA TRP A 298 -6.61 -12.73 -4.18
C TRP A 298 -6.35 -13.75 -5.30
N MET A 299 -6.71 -15.01 -5.11
CA MET A 299 -6.49 -16.08 -6.07
C MET A 299 -7.81 -16.62 -6.62
N THR A 300 -7.87 -16.85 -7.92
CA THR A 300 -9.00 -17.47 -8.61
C THR A 300 -8.55 -18.77 -9.27
N LYS A 301 -9.25 -19.87 -9.01
CA LYS A 301 -8.92 -21.15 -9.65
C LYS A 301 -9.25 -21.12 -11.15
N ARG A 302 -8.29 -21.51 -11.98
CA ARG A 302 -8.35 -21.52 -13.46
C ARG A 302 -7.74 -22.83 -13.96
N GLY A 303 -8.57 -23.86 -14.09
CA GLY A 303 -8.09 -25.20 -14.44
C GLY A 303 -7.07 -25.73 -13.42
N ALA A 304 -5.86 -26.02 -13.89
CA ALA A 304 -4.74 -26.51 -13.06
C ALA A 304 -4.00 -25.42 -12.27
N TYR A 305 -4.35 -24.15 -12.46
CA TYR A 305 -3.64 -23.01 -11.89
C TYR A 305 -4.52 -22.21 -10.92
N TRP A 306 -3.85 -21.46 -10.06
CA TRP A 306 -4.43 -20.35 -9.32
C TRP A 306 -3.93 -19.03 -9.90
N GLN A 307 -4.86 -18.20 -10.36
CA GLN A 307 -4.58 -16.89 -10.94
C GLN A 307 -4.60 -15.81 -9.87
N LEU A 308 -3.52 -15.03 -9.75
CA LEU A 308 -3.49 -13.83 -8.94
C LEU A 308 -4.36 -12.72 -9.57
N GLN A 309 -5.27 -12.15 -8.79
CA GLN A 309 -6.17 -11.08 -9.21
C GLN A 309 -5.47 -9.73 -9.14
N ILE A 310 -4.83 -9.36 -10.25
CA ILE A 310 -4.24 -8.03 -10.46
C ILE A 310 -4.84 -7.40 -11.73
N PRO A 311 -4.92 -6.06 -11.82
CA PRO A 311 -5.34 -5.39 -13.04
C PRO A 311 -4.44 -5.74 -14.22
N ALA A 312 -5.06 -6.10 -15.33
CA ALA A 312 -4.42 -6.37 -16.61
C ALA A 312 -5.23 -5.63 -17.69
N THR A 313 -4.55 -4.95 -18.61
CA THR A 313 -5.21 -4.05 -19.57
C THR A 313 -4.91 -4.39 -21.02
N PHE A 314 -3.87 -5.17 -21.30
CA PHE A 314 -3.45 -5.46 -22.66
C PHE A 314 -4.28 -6.61 -23.23
N ASP A 315 -5.03 -6.37 -24.30
CA ASP A 315 -5.75 -7.40 -25.03
C ASP A 315 -4.85 -7.91 -26.17
N PRO A 316 -4.28 -9.13 -26.08
CA PRO A 316 -3.34 -9.63 -27.08
C PRO A 316 -4.02 -10.02 -28.40
N THR A 317 -5.36 -9.98 -28.45
CA THR A 317 -6.17 -10.26 -29.63
C THR A 317 -6.64 -8.99 -30.35
N ALA A 318 -6.42 -7.83 -29.74
CA ALA A 318 -6.73 -6.54 -30.34
C ALA A 318 -5.55 -6.02 -31.18
N GLU A 319 -5.89 -5.17 -32.16
CA GLU A 319 -4.91 -4.43 -32.96
C GLU A 319 -4.09 -3.48 -32.08
N ILE A 320 -2.77 -3.40 -32.32
CA ILE A 320 -1.92 -2.39 -31.68
C ILE A 320 -1.84 -1.18 -32.59
N CYS A 321 -2.59 -0.15 -32.24
CA CYS A 321 -2.96 0.94 -33.13
C CYS A 321 -1.85 1.97 -33.46
N ASP A 322 -0.59 1.65 -33.19
CA ASP A 322 0.55 2.55 -33.38
C ASP A 322 1.86 1.86 -33.79
N ASN A 323 1.80 0.59 -34.24
CA ASN A 323 2.99 -0.20 -34.55
C ASN A 323 3.23 -0.46 -36.04
N LYS A 324 2.29 -0.09 -36.93
CA LYS A 324 2.33 -0.27 -38.39
C LYS A 324 2.30 -1.73 -38.84
N ILE A 325 1.71 -2.60 -38.04
CA ILE A 325 1.58 -4.03 -38.28
C ILE A 325 0.10 -4.39 -38.12
N ASP A 326 -0.45 -5.16 -39.06
CA ASP A 326 -1.76 -5.81 -38.92
C ASP A 326 -1.62 -6.98 -37.91
N ASP A 327 -1.84 -6.69 -36.63
CA ASP A 327 -1.73 -7.66 -35.53
C ASP A 327 -2.90 -8.65 -35.50
N THR A 328 -4.05 -8.25 -36.06
CA THR A 328 -5.26 -9.07 -36.12
C THR A 328 -5.34 -9.96 -37.36
N ALA A 329 -4.47 -9.73 -38.35
CA ALA A 329 -4.46 -10.36 -39.67
C ALA A 329 -5.78 -10.18 -40.44
N ASP A 330 -6.45 -9.04 -40.26
CA ASP A 330 -7.74 -8.73 -40.89
C ASP A 330 -7.59 -7.87 -42.17
N GLY A 331 -6.34 -7.53 -42.53
CA GLY A 331 -5.99 -6.72 -43.69
C GLY A 331 -6.01 -5.21 -43.44
N LYS A 332 -6.24 -4.75 -42.21
CA LYS A 332 -6.19 -3.33 -41.82
C LYS A 332 -5.05 -3.11 -40.83
N ILE A 333 -4.37 -1.97 -40.97
CA ILE A 333 -3.18 -1.64 -40.16
C ILE A 333 -3.47 -0.40 -39.33
N ASP A 334 -3.20 -0.46 -38.04
CA ASP A 334 -3.32 0.67 -37.11
C ASP A 334 -4.69 1.40 -37.24
N CYS A 335 -4.67 2.67 -37.66
CA CYS A 335 -5.84 3.53 -37.76
C CYS A 335 -6.77 3.19 -38.93
N ASP A 336 -6.35 2.31 -39.84
CA ASP A 336 -7.25 1.74 -40.84
C ASP A 336 -8.16 0.67 -40.21
N ASP A 337 -7.79 0.13 -39.04
CA ASP A 337 -8.66 -0.72 -38.24
C ASP A 337 -9.68 0.11 -37.44
N LYS A 338 -10.95 -0.27 -37.56
CA LYS A 338 -12.04 0.36 -36.83
C LYS A 338 -11.95 0.11 -35.31
N THR A 339 -11.30 -0.97 -34.86
CA THR A 339 -11.09 -1.17 -33.41
C THR A 339 -10.18 -0.11 -32.81
N CYS A 340 -9.34 0.53 -33.64
CA CYS A 340 -8.43 1.59 -33.25
C CYS A 340 -9.06 2.99 -33.21
N GLU A 341 -10.34 3.17 -33.60
CA GLU A 341 -10.99 4.49 -33.69
C GLU A 341 -10.89 5.32 -32.39
N ASN A 342 -10.91 4.65 -31.24
CA ASN A 342 -10.82 5.31 -29.94
C ASN A 342 -9.40 5.44 -29.39
N GLU A 343 -8.41 4.77 -30.00
CA GLU A 343 -7.02 4.92 -29.59
C GLU A 343 -6.50 6.31 -29.91
N LEU A 344 -5.81 6.90 -28.94
CA LEU A 344 -5.34 8.29 -29.02
C LEU A 344 -4.57 8.60 -30.30
N ALA A 345 -3.79 7.65 -30.79
CA ALA A 345 -3.01 7.78 -32.02
C ALA A 345 -3.90 7.92 -33.25
N CYS A 346 -5.08 7.30 -33.29
CA CYS A 346 -5.95 7.22 -34.46
C CYS A 346 -7.15 8.16 -34.43
N ARG A 347 -7.39 8.81 -33.30
CA ARG A 347 -8.46 9.81 -33.17
C ARG A 347 -8.21 11.01 -34.09
N PRO A 348 -9.27 11.58 -34.70
CA PRO A 348 -9.13 12.79 -35.50
C PRO A 348 -8.66 13.96 -34.63
N GLU A 349 -7.64 14.66 -35.11
CA GLU A 349 -7.09 15.80 -34.40
C GLU A 349 -8.10 16.96 -34.39
N LYS A 350 -8.44 17.46 -33.19
CA LYS A 350 -9.27 18.65 -33.00
C LYS A 350 -8.39 19.80 -32.55
N LYS A 351 -7.75 20.50 -33.48
CA LYS A 351 -6.78 21.58 -33.17
C LYS A 351 -7.32 22.54 -32.12
N GLN A 352 -6.49 22.86 -31.13
CA GLN A 352 -6.76 23.79 -30.03
C GLN A 352 -7.95 23.38 -29.13
N GLN A 353 -8.45 22.14 -29.23
CA GLN A 353 -9.36 21.57 -28.24
C GLN A 353 -8.55 21.14 -27.01
N VAL A 354 -9.04 21.50 -25.83
CA VAL A 354 -8.48 21.13 -24.55
C VAL A 354 -9.62 20.61 -23.68
N ASP A 355 -9.61 19.31 -23.42
CA ASP A 355 -10.59 18.66 -22.57
C ASP A 355 -9.95 18.32 -21.22
N VAL A 356 -10.71 18.48 -20.13
CA VAL A 356 -10.29 18.01 -18.79
C VAL A 356 -11.32 17.04 -18.23
N PHE A 357 -10.83 15.92 -17.68
CA PHE A 357 -11.61 14.87 -17.06
C PHE A 357 -11.38 14.92 -15.55
N VAL A 358 -12.45 15.14 -14.80
CA VAL A 358 -12.39 15.37 -13.35
C VAL A 358 -13.48 14.64 -12.59
N MET A 359 -13.29 14.55 -11.28
CA MET A 359 -14.31 14.20 -10.31
C MET A 359 -14.67 15.48 -9.55
N SER A 360 -15.96 15.87 -9.48
CA SER A 360 -16.36 17.18 -8.93
C SER A 360 -16.01 17.37 -7.44
N GLN A 361 -15.79 16.29 -6.68
CA GLN A 361 -15.34 16.33 -5.29
C GLN A 361 -13.89 15.87 -5.09
N CYS A 362 -13.13 15.66 -6.16
CA CYS A 362 -11.70 15.39 -6.05
C CYS A 362 -10.90 16.69 -5.84
N PRO A 363 -10.14 16.85 -4.74
CA PRO A 363 -9.36 18.06 -4.49
C PRO A 363 -8.38 18.41 -5.61
N TYR A 364 -7.77 17.41 -6.26
CA TYR A 364 -6.87 17.62 -7.40
C TYR A 364 -7.62 18.05 -8.67
N GLY A 365 -8.81 17.51 -8.91
CA GLY A 365 -9.68 17.93 -10.01
C GLY A 365 -10.11 19.39 -9.85
N VAL A 366 -10.45 19.78 -8.62
CA VAL A 366 -10.78 21.16 -8.25
C VAL A 366 -9.61 22.12 -8.49
N GLN A 367 -8.39 21.74 -8.10
CA GLN A 367 -7.19 22.54 -8.37
C GLN A 367 -7.00 22.77 -9.87
N ALA A 368 -7.10 21.72 -10.67
CA ALA A 368 -7.02 21.81 -12.13
C ALA A 368 -8.11 22.72 -12.71
N LEU A 369 -9.37 22.57 -12.27
CA LEU A 369 -10.47 23.42 -12.70
C LEU A 369 -10.26 24.89 -12.29
N ASN A 370 -9.75 25.16 -11.09
CA ASN A 370 -9.45 26.52 -10.66
C ASN A 370 -8.32 27.15 -11.48
N ALA A 371 -7.30 26.36 -11.85
CA ALA A 371 -6.20 26.80 -12.70
C ALA A 371 -6.67 27.26 -14.10
N THR A 372 -7.80 26.74 -14.60
CA THR A 372 -8.36 27.16 -15.90
C THR A 372 -8.67 28.65 -15.98
N LYS A 373 -8.93 29.33 -14.85
CA LYS A 373 -9.20 30.77 -14.84
C LYS A 373 -8.05 31.57 -15.43
N GLU A 374 -6.82 31.27 -15.01
CA GLU A 374 -5.61 31.92 -15.50
C GLU A 374 -5.24 31.41 -16.91
N VAL A 375 -5.33 30.10 -17.13
CA VAL A 375 -4.98 29.47 -18.42
C VAL A 375 -5.86 29.97 -19.57
N LEU A 376 -7.18 30.02 -19.39
CA LEU A 376 -8.11 30.47 -20.43
C LEU A 376 -7.99 31.97 -20.68
N ALA A 377 -7.74 32.77 -19.62
CA ALA A 377 -7.47 34.20 -19.77
C ALA A 377 -6.19 34.45 -20.59
N ASN A 378 -5.14 33.63 -20.41
CA ASN A 378 -3.90 33.72 -21.16
C ASN A 378 -4.11 33.55 -22.67
N PHE A 379 -4.91 32.55 -23.07
CA PHE A 379 -5.13 32.22 -24.48
C PHE A 379 -6.20 33.06 -25.17
N LYS A 380 -6.91 33.94 -24.46
CA LYS A 380 -7.88 34.91 -25.03
C LYS A 380 -8.87 34.29 -26.02
N GLY A 381 -9.36 33.08 -25.73
CA GLY A 381 -10.32 32.36 -26.57
C GLY A 381 -9.72 31.59 -27.76
N ALA A 382 -8.39 31.54 -27.90
CA ALA A 382 -7.72 30.73 -28.92
C ALA A 382 -7.80 29.21 -28.66
N VAL A 383 -8.26 28.80 -27.47
CA VAL A 383 -8.48 27.40 -27.11
C VAL A 383 -9.96 27.12 -26.88
N LYS A 384 -10.42 25.98 -27.40
CA LYS A 384 -11.76 25.44 -27.14
C LYS A 384 -11.65 24.53 -25.92
N PHE A 385 -12.38 24.85 -24.86
CA PHE A 385 -12.25 24.16 -23.58
C PHE A 385 -13.53 23.40 -23.24
N ASP A 386 -13.39 22.14 -22.81
CA ASP A 386 -14.51 21.35 -22.32
C ASP A 386 -14.17 20.58 -21.04
N VAL A 387 -15.19 20.35 -20.21
CA VAL A 387 -15.09 19.59 -18.95
C VAL A 387 -15.90 18.31 -19.06
N HIS A 388 -15.27 17.19 -18.72
CA HIS A 388 -15.85 15.87 -18.60
C HIS A 388 -15.69 15.34 -17.18
N TYR A 389 -16.57 14.41 -16.80
CA TYR A 389 -16.67 13.84 -15.48
C TYR A 389 -16.41 12.34 -15.49
N ILE A 390 -15.83 11.87 -14.39
CA ILE A 390 -15.54 10.47 -14.15
C ILE A 390 -16.54 9.93 -13.12
N ALA A 391 -17.27 8.89 -13.51
CA ALA A 391 -18.17 8.09 -12.69
C ALA A 391 -18.42 6.76 -13.43
N GLU A 392 -19.24 5.87 -12.85
CA GLU A 392 -19.63 4.61 -13.45
C GLU A 392 -21.14 4.45 -13.47
N GLU A 393 -21.70 3.78 -14.49
CA GLU A 393 -23.10 3.40 -14.51
C GLU A 393 -23.37 2.33 -13.44
N ALA A 394 -24.37 2.57 -12.59
CA ALA A 394 -24.76 1.66 -11.54
C ALA A 394 -26.30 1.61 -11.48
N PRO A 395 -26.96 0.78 -12.30
CA PRO A 395 -28.42 0.76 -12.42
C PRO A 395 -29.16 0.52 -11.10
N ASN A 396 -28.50 -0.12 -10.13
CA ASN A 396 -29.05 -0.44 -8.81
C ASN A 396 -28.74 0.63 -7.75
N SER A 397 -28.04 1.72 -8.09
CA SER A 397 -27.80 2.83 -7.15
C SER A 397 -28.98 3.82 -7.17
N PRO A 398 -29.17 4.61 -6.09
CA PRO A 398 -30.24 5.62 -6.04
C PRO A 398 -30.16 6.65 -7.18
N THR A 399 -28.96 6.98 -7.62
CA THR A 399 -28.72 7.96 -8.69
C THR A 399 -28.74 7.32 -10.08
N GLY A 400 -28.53 6.00 -10.18
CA GLY A 400 -28.26 5.26 -11.42
C GLY A 400 -26.78 5.24 -11.80
N PHE A 401 -25.92 5.87 -10.99
CA PHE A 401 -24.48 5.96 -11.18
C PHE A 401 -23.75 5.77 -9.85
N THR A 402 -22.44 5.56 -9.90
CA THR A 402 -21.57 5.58 -8.72
C THR A 402 -20.32 6.40 -9.03
N ALA A 403 -19.81 7.10 -8.03
CA ALA A 403 -18.60 7.90 -8.12
C ALA A 403 -17.75 7.69 -6.87
N LEU A 404 -16.48 8.09 -6.93
CA LEU A 404 -15.50 7.81 -5.87
C LEU A 404 -15.93 8.40 -4.52
N HIS A 405 -16.53 9.60 -4.53
CA HIS A 405 -17.00 10.29 -3.32
C HIS A 405 -18.50 10.11 -3.07
N GLY A 406 -19.12 9.10 -3.68
CA GLY A 406 -20.52 8.72 -3.47
C GLY A 406 -21.55 9.58 -4.21
N ASP A 407 -22.82 9.44 -3.83
CA ASP A 407 -23.95 10.09 -4.49
C ASP A 407 -23.86 11.62 -4.59
N PRO A 408 -23.34 12.36 -3.57
CA PRO A 408 -23.19 13.81 -3.68
C PRO A 408 -22.32 14.26 -4.87
N GLU A 409 -21.28 13.49 -5.22
CA GLU A 409 -20.43 13.76 -6.38
C GLU A 409 -21.16 13.49 -7.69
N VAL A 410 -21.94 12.40 -7.76
CA VAL A 410 -22.79 12.13 -8.94
C VAL A 410 -23.76 13.29 -9.19
N LEU A 411 -24.44 13.75 -8.14
CA LEU A 411 -25.40 14.84 -8.24
C LEU A 411 -24.73 16.15 -8.68
N GLU A 412 -23.53 16.43 -8.19
CA GLU A 412 -22.77 17.61 -8.59
C GLU A 412 -22.23 17.49 -10.03
N ASN A 413 -21.73 16.33 -10.45
CA ASN A 413 -21.35 16.07 -11.86
C ASN A 413 -22.53 16.38 -12.80
N ILE A 414 -23.73 15.90 -12.45
CA ILE A 414 -24.96 16.16 -13.22
C ILE A 414 -25.27 17.67 -13.27
N ARG A 415 -25.21 18.38 -12.14
CA ARG A 415 -25.49 19.83 -12.10
C ARG A 415 -24.50 20.62 -12.94
N GLN A 416 -23.21 20.29 -12.87
CA GLN A 416 -22.19 20.98 -13.66
C GLN A 416 -22.34 20.69 -15.16
N LEU A 417 -22.73 19.47 -15.55
CA LEU A 417 -23.11 19.16 -16.94
C LEU A 417 -24.37 19.92 -17.40
N CYS A 418 -25.38 20.05 -16.55
CA CYS A 418 -26.57 20.86 -16.83
C CYS A 418 -26.24 22.35 -16.97
N ALA A 419 -25.33 22.88 -16.13
CA ALA A 419 -24.81 24.23 -16.25
C ALA A 419 -24.06 24.40 -17.58
N LYS A 420 -23.18 23.45 -17.93
CA LYS A 420 -22.45 23.41 -19.21
C LYS A 420 -23.37 23.42 -20.42
N LYS A 421 -24.41 22.57 -20.39
CA LYS A 421 -25.43 22.48 -21.46
C LYS A 421 -26.17 23.80 -21.66
N SER A 422 -26.56 24.47 -20.58
CA SER A 422 -27.40 25.68 -20.62
C SER A 422 -26.59 26.98 -20.78
N TYR A 423 -25.35 26.99 -20.29
CA TYR A 423 -24.50 28.18 -20.17
C TYR A 423 -23.09 27.96 -20.77
N GLY A 424 -22.99 27.11 -21.80
CA GLY A 424 -21.72 26.77 -22.47
C GLY A 424 -21.07 27.91 -23.25
N ARG A 425 -21.85 28.90 -23.71
CA ARG A 425 -21.34 30.01 -24.52
C ARG A 425 -20.28 30.79 -23.74
N ASN A 426 -19.12 31.01 -24.38
CA ASN A 426 -17.95 31.69 -23.78
C ASN A 426 -17.49 31.07 -22.45
N ASN A 427 -17.75 29.77 -22.24
CA ASN A 427 -17.43 29.05 -21.01
C ASN A 427 -18.07 29.63 -19.74
N LYS A 428 -19.25 30.29 -19.85
CA LYS A 428 -19.92 30.92 -18.71
C LYS A 428 -20.21 29.95 -17.56
N TYR A 429 -20.51 28.69 -17.88
CA TYR A 429 -20.69 27.64 -16.87
C TYR A 429 -19.50 27.46 -15.91
N LEU A 430 -18.28 27.88 -16.27
CA LEU A 430 -17.13 27.83 -15.38
C LEU A 430 -17.27 28.76 -14.17
N GLU A 431 -18.05 29.84 -14.26
CA GLU A 431 -18.32 30.72 -13.11
C GLU A 431 -19.07 29.96 -12.01
N TYR A 432 -20.01 29.10 -12.40
CA TYR A 432 -20.69 28.18 -11.49
C TYR A 432 -19.71 27.17 -10.88
N ILE A 433 -18.88 26.52 -11.71
CA ILE A 433 -17.92 25.52 -11.26
C ILE A 433 -16.89 26.13 -10.29
N TRP A 434 -16.28 27.27 -10.62
CA TRP A 434 -15.29 27.93 -9.74
C TRP A 434 -15.88 28.38 -8.40
N CYS A 435 -17.16 28.74 -8.38
CA CYS A 435 -17.87 29.01 -7.13
C CYS A 435 -18.08 27.71 -6.33
N ARG A 436 -18.54 26.63 -6.97
CA ARG A 436 -18.74 25.32 -6.32
C ARG A 436 -17.46 24.73 -5.77
N ASN A 437 -16.35 24.93 -6.47
CA ASN A 437 -15.01 24.51 -6.08
C ASN A 437 -14.53 25.07 -4.72
N GLN A 438 -15.15 26.15 -4.21
CA GLN A 438 -14.80 26.68 -2.88
C GLN A 438 -15.30 25.78 -1.74
N ASP A 439 -16.39 25.04 -1.97
CA ASP A 439 -16.97 24.10 -1.01
C ASP A 439 -17.63 22.93 -1.76
N ILE A 440 -16.80 21.97 -2.12
CA ILE A 440 -17.19 20.79 -2.90
C ILE A 440 -18.08 19.80 -2.15
N ARG A 441 -18.15 19.88 -0.81
CA ARG A 441 -18.97 18.98 0.01
C ARG A 441 -20.34 19.57 0.33
N SER A 442 -20.50 20.89 0.19
CA SER A 442 -21.78 21.56 0.44
C SER A 442 -22.83 21.18 -0.59
N ASP A 443 -24.06 21.01 -0.10
CA ASP A 443 -25.27 20.80 -0.88
C ASP A 443 -25.93 22.12 -1.32
N LYS A 444 -25.44 23.27 -0.86
CA LYS A 444 -25.99 24.61 -1.14
C LYS A 444 -25.52 25.17 -2.48
N TRP A 445 -25.78 24.44 -3.55
CA TRP A 445 -25.27 24.75 -4.88
C TRP A 445 -25.97 25.95 -5.54
N GLU A 446 -27.22 26.25 -5.16
CA GLU A 446 -28.02 27.33 -5.76
C GLU A 446 -27.36 28.70 -5.58
N GLY A 447 -26.64 28.91 -4.48
CA GLY A 447 -25.90 30.15 -4.23
C GLY A 447 -24.80 30.44 -5.25
N CYS A 448 -24.33 29.42 -5.98
CA CYS A 448 -23.37 29.57 -7.06
C CYS A 448 -24.00 29.82 -8.43
N ALA A 449 -25.32 29.64 -8.57
CA ALA A 449 -26.05 29.97 -9.79
C ALA A 449 -26.46 31.45 -9.75
N LYS A 450 -25.48 32.32 -10.02
CA LYS A 450 -25.60 33.78 -10.02
C LYS A 450 -25.08 34.37 -11.34
N ASP A 451 -25.07 35.70 -11.45
CA ASP A 451 -24.47 36.44 -12.59
C ASP A 451 -25.04 36.02 -13.96
N GLY A 452 -26.33 35.70 -14.00
CA GLY A 452 -27.05 35.27 -15.21
C GLY A 452 -27.01 33.76 -15.48
N ILE A 453 -26.58 32.96 -14.50
CA ILE A 453 -26.85 31.52 -14.41
C ILE A 453 -28.08 31.33 -13.53
N ALA A 454 -29.11 30.63 -14.01
CA ALA A 454 -30.36 30.46 -13.26
C ALA A 454 -30.41 29.08 -12.57
N ALA A 455 -30.52 29.09 -11.25
CA ALA A 455 -30.64 27.86 -10.45
C ALA A 455 -31.80 26.98 -10.93
N ALA A 456 -32.97 27.57 -11.22
CA ALA A 456 -34.13 26.83 -11.70
C ALA A 456 -33.87 26.04 -13.01
N THR A 457 -33.01 26.56 -13.90
CA THR A 457 -32.63 25.89 -15.14
C THR A 457 -31.76 24.67 -14.87
N ILE A 458 -30.73 24.82 -14.03
CA ILE A 458 -29.86 23.70 -13.63
C ILE A 458 -30.69 22.65 -12.89
N LYS A 459 -31.54 23.06 -11.95
CA LYS A 459 -32.39 22.18 -11.14
C LYS A 459 -33.29 21.31 -12.02
N ARG A 460 -34.02 21.93 -12.95
CA ARG A 460 -34.92 21.21 -13.87
C ARG A 460 -34.19 20.18 -14.73
N CYS A 461 -32.99 20.51 -15.21
CA CYS A 461 -32.17 19.55 -15.96
C CYS A 461 -31.66 18.42 -15.06
N ALA A 462 -31.13 18.74 -13.87
CA ALA A 462 -30.49 17.79 -12.97
C ALA A 462 -31.46 16.80 -12.32
N GLU A 463 -32.67 17.25 -11.99
CA GLU A 463 -33.75 16.41 -11.46
C GLU A 463 -34.52 15.67 -12.57
N GLY A 464 -34.34 16.07 -13.82
CA GLY A 464 -34.94 15.46 -15.00
C GLY A 464 -34.14 14.29 -15.57
N LYS A 465 -34.68 13.68 -16.63
CA LYS A 465 -33.97 12.64 -17.40
C LYS A 465 -32.73 13.20 -18.11
N GLU A 466 -32.80 14.45 -18.56
CA GLU A 466 -31.74 15.12 -19.31
C GLU A 466 -30.40 15.10 -18.56
N GLY A 467 -30.38 15.43 -17.27
CA GLY A 467 -29.15 15.42 -16.48
C GLY A 467 -28.47 14.05 -16.43
N LYS A 468 -29.26 12.98 -16.30
CA LYS A 468 -28.75 11.61 -16.31
C LYS A 468 -28.25 11.19 -17.68
N GLU A 469 -28.94 11.58 -18.75
CA GLU A 469 -28.52 11.32 -20.13
C GLU A 469 -27.22 12.06 -20.49
N LEU A 470 -27.07 13.29 -19.99
CA LEU A 470 -25.82 14.05 -20.12
C LEU A 470 -24.66 13.31 -19.44
N LEU A 471 -24.83 12.88 -18.19
CA LEU A 471 -23.79 12.12 -17.49
C LEU A 471 -23.48 10.81 -18.21
N ALA A 472 -24.48 10.00 -18.56
CA ALA A 472 -24.26 8.74 -19.29
C ALA A 472 -23.52 8.93 -20.62
N THR A 473 -23.79 10.03 -21.34
CA THR A 473 -23.09 10.35 -22.58
C THR A 473 -21.63 10.73 -22.31
N ASP A 474 -21.40 11.52 -21.27
CA ASP A 474 -20.08 11.99 -20.88
C ASP A 474 -19.17 10.83 -20.40
N LEU A 475 -19.73 9.89 -19.63
CA LEU A 475 -19.02 8.69 -19.16
C LEU A 475 -18.55 7.79 -20.31
N LYS A 476 -19.27 7.74 -21.43
CA LYS A 476 -18.83 6.99 -22.61
C LYS A 476 -17.53 7.56 -23.18
N ILE A 477 -17.32 8.87 -23.10
CA ILE A 477 -16.09 9.52 -23.57
C ILE A 477 -14.92 9.12 -22.66
N ALA A 478 -15.07 9.27 -21.35
CA ALA A 478 -14.04 8.91 -20.37
C ALA A 478 -13.67 7.41 -20.48
N LYS A 479 -14.68 6.54 -20.57
CA LYS A 479 -14.51 5.08 -20.71
C LYS A 479 -13.82 4.70 -22.01
N ALA A 480 -14.23 5.27 -23.14
CA ALA A 480 -13.60 5.01 -24.44
C ALA A 480 -12.13 5.42 -24.47
N LEU A 481 -11.76 6.43 -23.69
CA LEU A 481 -10.38 6.89 -23.55
C LEU A 481 -9.62 6.18 -22.41
N GLY A 482 -10.24 5.27 -21.66
CA GLY A 482 -9.63 4.62 -20.50
C GLY A 482 -9.23 5.60 -19.39
N ILE A 483 -9.96 6.71 -19.22
CA ILE A 483 -9.67 7.75 -18.24
C ILE A 483 -10.45 7.49 -16.96
N GLY A 484 -9.74 7.12 -15.89
CA GLY A 484 -10.30 6.94 -14.54
C GLY A 484 -9.67 7.83 -13.46
N ALA A 485 -8.66 8.64 -13.81
CA ALA A 485 -7.94 9.49 -12.87
C ALA A 485 -8.31 10.97 -13.03
N SER A 486 -8.42 11.69 -11.90
CA SER A 486 -8.75 13.12 -11.85
C SER A 486 -7.58 13.92 -11.24
N PRO A 487 -7.05 14.96 -11.92
CA PRO A 487 -7.39 15.41 -13.27
C PRO A 487 -6.62 14.64 -14.33
N THR A 488 -7.28 14.35 -15.45
CA THR A 488 -6.63 13.95 -16.71
C THR A 488 -6.97 14.97 -17.79
N TRP A 489 -6.00 15.39 -18.58
CA TRP A 489 -6.21 16.33 -19.68
C TRP A 489 -6.04 15.65 -21.03
N LEU A 490 -6.71 16.19 -22.05
CA LEU A 490 -6.57 15.77 -23.44
C LEU A 490 -6.43 17.01 -24.33
N ALA A 491 -5.24 17.18 -24.93
CA ALA A 491 -5.01 18.19 -25.95
C ALA A 491 -5.26 17.62 -27.36
N ASN A 492 -5.93 18.42 -28.18
CA ASN A 492 -6.22 18.16 -29.59
C ASN A 492 -6.90 16.81 -29.86
N ASN A 493 -7.64 16.26 -28.89
CA ASN A 493 -8.29 14.95 -28.95
C ASN A 493 -7.33 13.75 -29.08
N ARG A 494 -6.01 13.95 -28.88
CA ARG A 494 -4.97 12.91 -29.09
C ARG A 494 -3.91 12.84 -27.99
N PHE A 495 -3.60 13.94 -27.31
CA PHE A 495 -2.45 14.01 -26.41
C PHE A 495 -2.90 14.09 -24.95
N LYS A 496 -2.78 12.97 -24.22
CA LYS A 496 -3.07 12.94 -22.78
C LYS A 496 -1.92 13.53 -21.98
N PHE A 497 -2.25 14.31 -20.96
CA PHE A 497 -1.28 14.80 -19.97
C PHE A 497 -1.95 15.01 -18.60
N SER A 498 -1.15 15.30 -17.58
CA SER A 498 -1.66 15.70 -16.25
C SER A 498 -1.06 17.04 -15.84
N GLY A 499 -1.81 17.82 -15.07
CA GLY A 499 -1.40 19.14 -14.63
C GLY A 499 -2.41 19.77 -13.67
N ILE A 500 -1.90 20.39 -12.61
CA ILE A 500 -2.70 21.13 -11.61
C ILE A 500 -2.26 22.59 -11.45
N ALA A 501 -1.03 22.93 -11.86
CA ALA A 501 -0.53 24.30 -11.86
C ALA A 501 -0.83 24.97 -13.21
N PRO A 502 -1.27 26.25 -13.24
CA PRO A 502 -1.56 26.97 -14.47
C PRO A 502 -0.43 26.92 -15.51
N ASP A 503 0.83 27.10 -15.08
CA ASP A 503 1.97 27.12 -16.01
C ASP A 503 2.22 25.76 -16.66
N ALA A 504 2.13 24.67 -15.88
CA ALA A 504 2.29 23.31 -16.38
C ALA A 504 1.19 22.93 -17.38
N ILE A 505 -0.05 23.36 -17.13
CA ILE A 505 -1.19 23.15 -18.04
C ILE A 505 -0.96 23.92 -19.34
N LYS A 506 -0.61 25.22 -19.27
CA LYS A 506 -0.28 26.04 -20.46
C LYS A 506 0.89 25.43 -21.25
N ALA A 507 1.96 25.02 -20.59
CA ALA A 507 3.12 24.42 -21.25
C ALA A 507 2.73 23.17 -22.05
N SER A 508 1.90 22.29 -21.48
CA SER A 508 1.40 21.09 -22.15
C SER A 508 0.51 21.43 -23.36
N ILE A 509 -0.40 22.39 -23.23
CA ILE A 509 -1.23 22.87 -24.35
C ILE A 509 -0.36 23.39 -25.50
N CYS A 510 0.65 24.20 -25.17
CA CYS A 510 1.57 24.80 -26.12
C CYS A 510 2.48 23.78 -26.82
N GLN A 511 2.96 22.77 -26.10
CA GLN A 511 3.76 21.67 -26.65
C GLN A 511 3.03 20.98 -27.83
N HIS A 512 1.71 20.83 -27.72
CA HIS A 512 0.89 20.17 -28.74
C HIS A 512 0.25 21.15 -29.75
N ASN A 513 0.48 22.46 -29.61
CA ASN A 513 -0.06 23.47 -30.51
C ASN A 513 1.04 24.46 -30.92
N PRO A 514 1.98 24.05 -31.80
CA PRO A 514 3.06 24.92 -32.26
C PRO A 514 2.48 26.17 -32.95
N GLY A 515 2.99 27.34 -32.57
CA GLY A 515 2.53 28.63 -33.07
C GLY A 515 1.31 29.23 -32.34
N LEU A 516 0.80 28.56 -31.29
CA LEU A 516 -0.22 29.16 -30.42
C LEU A 516 0.36 30.38 -29.69
N ALA A 517 -0.35 31.51 -29.75
CA ALA A 517 0.09 32.75 -29.11
C ALA A 517 0.06 32.64 -27.58
N ASN A 518 0.91 33.44 -26.90
CA ASN A 518 1.04 33.53 -25.44
C ASN A 518 1.62 32.28 -24.74
N CYS A 519 2.34 31.43 -25.46
CA CYS A 519 3.03 30.27 -24.88
C CYS A 519 4.29 30.64 -24.07
N ASP A 520 4.86 31.81 -24.35
CA ASP A 520 6.02 32.42 -23.71
C ASP A 520 5.70 33.09 -22.36
N LYS A 521 4.42 33.37 -22.07
CA LYS A 521 4.01 34.03 -20.83
C LYS A 521 4.10 33.11 -19.63
N GLN A 522 4.80 33.53 -18.58
CA GLN A 522 4.85 32.79 -17.33
C GLN A 522 3.53 32.90 -16.56
N LEU A 523 2.95 31.75 -16.21
CA LEU A 523 1.79 31.67 -15.32
C LEU A 523 2.21 31.20 -13.92
N THR A 524 1.25 31.13 -13.00
CA THR A 524 1.48 30.59 -11.66
C THR A 524 2.08 29.18 -11.71
N GLN A 525 3.26 29.03 -11.08
CA GLN A 525 4.08 27.80 -11.11
C GLN A 525 3.62 26.73 -10.10
N GLN A 526 3.00 27.15 -9.00
CA GLN A 526 2.60 26.27 -7.91
C GLN A 526 1.07 26.17 -7.88
N ALA A 527 0.55 24.95 -7.72
CA ALA A 527 -0.87 24.77 -7.46
C ALA A 527 -1.22 25.27 -6.05
N ALA A 528 -2.39 25.88 -5.88
CA ALA A 528 -2.92 26.21 -4.56
C ALA A 528 -3.01 24.94 -3.69
N ALA A 529 -2.76 25.03 -2.39
CA ALA A 529 -2.84 23.86 -1.50
C ALA A 529 -4.23 23.19 -1.57
N PRO A 530 -4.32 21.85 -1.55
CA PRO A 530 -5.61 21.15 -1.68
C PRO A 530 -6.50 21.45 -0.47
N SER A 531 -7.72 21.92 -0.71
CA SER A 531 -8.75 22.11 0.31
C SER A 531 -9.45 20.77 0.61
N GLY A 532 -8.72 19.79 1.14
CA GLY A 532 -9.28 18.52 1.60
C GLY A 532 -8.36 17.31 1.45
N SER A 533 -8.57 16.31 2.30
CA SER A 533 -7.93 14.99 2.20
C SER A 533 -8.75 14.05 1.32
N CYS A 534 -8.07 13.21 0.54
CA CYS A 534 -8.64 12.00 -0.05
C CYS A 534 -8.67 10.94 1.06
N ASN A 535 -9.75 10.89 1.83
CA ASN A 535 -9.99 9.83 2.80
C ASN A 535 -11.06 8.89 2.29
#